data_AF-A0A0G3EGV6-F1
#
_entry.id   AF-A0A0G3EGV6-F1
#
_cell.length_a   1.000
_cell.length_b   1.000
_cell.length_c   1.000
_cell.angle_alpha   90.00
_cell.angle_beta   90.00
_cell.angle_gamma   90.00
#
_symmetry.space_group_name_H-M   'P 1'
#
loop_
_entity.id
_entity.type
_entity.pdbx_description
1 polymer ?
#
loop_
_entity_poly.entity_id
_entity_poly.type
_entity_poly.pdbx_seq_one_letter_code
_entity_poly.pdbx_strand_id
1 'polypeptide(L)'
;MNVTLRFFAAMFAVIFLFCGLAASGGSETAGELPGRPWFLDEHNRHFIMNGVVMNTEDSRGDLHFPREAYERMRPMGLNVQVVRLLCPRLGGWPGTEWDPEYLEKVDRLVRLGREAGMKTIFKMTLYDLTDVAYGKLTEEHWAQLFLDRDDTQEAYLGAWMRVFERYADNCAVYGYDLLNEPLAAGGGSRRKVWEVAPELGGPERFEREYFMPLYRRVIDRLREISPDKWAFFQPMHVTIPEHIESGFPCHRVTISPRRDQTAYAPHYYGTEPEKAVNRYLEDAAVAGTPLFIGEYGPATKERTDTNLQAQIDYKLNLMRTVELLDRNVIGHVKAWWCGSRVYNASAHQRHRRTWAIFKGDSQALGPEREYILDVMARPRPLFVAGKVGAFHFDFATRVFEMEFSPGAARGPSEIFIPADRHYPDGFRIRYRDLELAWNPKKPRGFSVVSNPERYNRWLFRWNRKQQRLIVKRWPDHEPVATLRVVPGWRD
;
A
#
# COMPACT_ATOMS: atom_id res chain seq x y z
N MET A 1 9.60 54.30 -27.85
CA MET A 1 9.00 54.66 -26.55
C MET A 1 7.51 54.39 -26.62
N ASN A 2 6.85 53.68 -25.73
CA ASN A 2 7.25 52.67 -24.76
C ASN A 2 5.94 52.21 -24.09
N VAL A 3 5.87 50.92 -23.75
CA VAL A 3 5.00 50.36 -22.70
C VAL A 3 3.50 50.27 -23.01
N THR A 4 3.07 49.16 -23.62
CA THR A 4 1.94 48.33 -23.14
C THR A 4 1.76 47.07 -24.02
N LEU A 5 2.73 46.16 -24.06
CA LEU A 5 2.51 44.81 -24.63
C LEU A 5 3.61 43.82 -24.19
N ARG A 6 3.80 43.68 -22.87
CA ARG A 6 4.65 42.65 -22.27
C ARG A 6 4.15 42.34 -20.86
N PHE A 7 3.16 41.47 -20.71
CA PHE A 7 2.88 40.76 -19.45
C PHE A 7 1.94 39.55 -19.66
N PHE A 8 2.03 38.84 -20.78
CA PHE A 8 1.30 37.57 -20.99
C PHE A 8 2.05 36.69 -22.01
N ALA A 9 3.28 36.28 -21.67
CA ALA A 9 4.04 35.25 -22.39
C ALA A 9 5.29 34.86 -21.59
N ALA A 10 5.11 34.20 -20.43
CA ALA A 10 6.21 33.62 -19.65
C ALA A 10 5.70 32.48 -18.76
N MET A 11 5.08 31.48 -19.37
CA MET A 11 4.89 30.15 -18.78
C MET A 11 4.57 29.23 -19.95
N PHE A 12 5.26 28.10 -20.07
CA PHE A 12 5.28 27.16 -21.22
C PHE A 12 6.33 27.43 -22.31
N ALA A 13 7.59 27.11 -22.00
CA ALA A 13 8.54 26.50 -22.93
C ALA A 13 9.83 26.11 -22.19
N VAL A 14 9.88 24.91 -21.60
CA VAL A 14 11.14 24.18 -21.39
C VAL A 14 10.87 22.72 -21.73
N ILE A 15 11.04 22.40 -23.00
CA ILE A 15 11.07 21.04 -23.56
C ILE A 15 12.48 20.85 -24.09
N PHE A 16 13.14 19.81 -23.57
CA PHE A 16 14.25 19.03 -24.14
C PHE A 16 15.38 19.78 -24.87
N LEU A 17 16.51 19.91 -24.17
CA LEU A 17 17.82 19.85 -24.82
C LEU A 17 18.85 19.33 -23.81
N PHE A 18 19.17 18.03 -23.86
CA PHE A 18 20.50 17.52 -23.51
C PHE A 18 20.65 16.10 -24.09
N CYS A 19 21.22 16.02 -25.29
CA CYS A 19 21.93 14.84 -25.78
C CYS A 19 23.32 15.31 -26.22
N GLY A 20 24.35 14.64 -25.69
CA GLY A 20 25.67 14.54 -26.31
C GLY A 20 26.73 15.53 -25.84
N LEU A 21 27.45 15.15 -24.77
CA LEU A 21 28.90 15.33 -24.70
C LEU A 21 29.46 14.22 -23.81
N ALA A 22 30.04 13.21 -24.46
CA ALA A 22 30.86 12.20 -23.82
C ALA A 22 32.15 12.87 -23.34
N ALA A 23 32.40 12.82 -22.04
CA ALA A 23 33.72 13.02 -21.45
C ALA A 23 33.91 11.98 -20.35
N SER A 24 34.88 11.11 -20.58
CA SER A 24 35.41 10.10 -19.68
C SER A 24 35.80 10.70 -18.33
N GLY A 25 35.18 10.21 -17.26
CA GLY A 25 35.49 10.51 -15.87
C GLY A 25 34.68 9.58 -14.97
N GLY A 26 35.30 9.01 -13.95
CA GLY A 26 34.82 7.84 -13.22
C GLY A 26 33.46 8.00 -12.51
N SER A 27 32.87 6.82 -12.28
CA SER A 27 31.65 6.48 -11.55
C SER A 27 31.10 7.52 -10.55
N GLU A 28 29.85 7.90 -10.76
CA GLU A 28 28.84 8.03 -9.70
C GLU A 28 27.46 7.90 -10.36
N THR A 29 27.08 6.65 -10.66
CA THR A 29 25.68 6.29 -10.82
C THR A 29 24.97 6.65 -9.52
N ALA A 30 23.86 7.40 -9.59
CA ALA A 30 22.89 7.45 -8.52
C ALA A 30 22.61 6.00 -8.10
N GLY A 31 23.10 5.63 -6.91
CA GLY A 31 23.36 4.23 -6.56
C GLY A 31 22.12 3.37 -6.73
N GLU A 32 22.25 2.31 -7.52
CA GLU A 32 21.35 1.17 -7.41
C GLU A 32 21.30 0.77 -5.94
N LEU A 33 20.14 0.91 -5.30
CA LEU A 33 19.93 0.37 -3.97
C LEU A 33 20.27 -1.13 -4.03
N PRO A 34 21.26 -1.61 -3.26
CA PRO A 34 21.75 -2.97 -3.39
C PRO A 34 20.60 -3.96 -3.20
N GLY A 35 20.35 -4.80 -4.20
CA GLY A 35 19.58 -6.04 -4.06
C GLY A 35 18.19 -5.94 -3.42
N ARG A 36 17.30 -5.04 -3.85
CA ARG A 36 15.88 -5.07 -3.42
C ARG A 36 15.28 -6.47 -3.67
N PRO A 37 14.84 -7.24 -2.66
CA PRO A 37 14.04 -8.43 -2.91
C PRO A 37 12.64 -7.97 -3.36
N TRP A 38 12.36 -8.06 -4.66
CA TRP A 38 11.03 -7.77 -5.18
C TRP A 38 9.99 -8.67 -4.52
N PHE A 39 8.79 -8.14 -4.31
CA PHE A 39 7.67 -9.01 -3.99
C PHE A 39 7.37 -9.85 -5.24
N LEU A 40 7.33 -11.16 -5.05
CA LEU A 40 7.04 -12.13 -6.09
C LEU A 40 5.75 -12.85 -5.74
N ASP A 41 4.92 -13.10 -6.74
CA ASP A 41 3.79 -14.01 -6.58
C ASP A 41 4.21 -15.47 -6.79
N GLU A 42 3.26 -16.38 -6.62
CA GLU A 42 3.45 -17.82 -6.83
C GLU A 42 3.85 -18.19 -8.27
N HIS A 43 3.70 -17.27 -9.23
CA HIS A 43 4.06 -17.47 -10.63
C HIS A 43 5.41 -16.85 -10.99
N ASN A 44 6.17 -16.35 -10.02
CA ASN A 44 7.44 -15.64 -10.22
C ASN A 44 7.26 -14.35 -11.05
N ARG A 45 6.12 -13.68 -10.91
CA ARG A 45 5.88 -12.35 -11.45
C ARG A 45 6.24 -11.32 -10.39
N HIS A 46 6.81 -10.19 -10.79
CA HIS A 46 6.97 -9.04 -9.91
C HIS A 46 5.57 -8.53 -9.52
N PHE A 47 5.26 -8.64 -8.24
CA PHE A 47 3.98 -8.28 -7.63
C PHE A 47 4.04 -6.89 -7.00
N ILE A 48 3.26 -5.95 -7.51
CA ILE A 48 3.28 -4.55 -7.07
C ILE A 48 1.97 -4.25 -6.37
N MET A 49 2.01 -4.24 -5.03
CA MET A 49 0.82 -4.19 -4.18
C MET A 49 0.10 -2.84 -4.23
N ASN A 50 -1.22 -2.89 -4.44
CA ASN A 50 -2.19 -1.80 -4.33
C ASN A 50 -3.37 -2.31 -3.53
N GLY A 51 -3.72 -1.64 -2.45
CA GLY A 51 -4.82 -2.13 -1.66
C GLY A 51 -5.46 -1.14 -0.74
N VAL A 52 -6.30 -1.70 0.09
CA VAL A 52 -7.03 -1.00 1.12
C VAL A 52 -7.03 -1.82 2.40
N VAL A 53 -7.14 -1.11 3.52
CA VAL A 53 -7.41 -1.74 4.81
C VAL A 53 -8.90 -2.05 4.91
N MET A 54 -9.21 -3.29 5.25
CA MET A 54 -10.53 -3.82 5.55
C MET A 54 -10.65 -3.90 7.07
N ASN A 55 -11.34 -2.92 7.66
CA ASN A 55 -11.66 -2.96 9.09
C ASN A 55 -12.66 -4.08 9.35
N THR A 56 -12.40 -4.90 10.35
CA THR A 56 -13.38 -5.89 10.80
C THR A 56 -14.44 -5.25 11.71
N GLU A 57 -14.12 -4.16 12.41
CA GLU A 57 -15.05 -3.46 13.30
C GLU A 57 -14.76 -1.95 13.43
N ASP A 58 -15.71 -1.26 14.03
CA ASP A 58 -15.51 0.07 14.59
C ASP A 58 -16.22 0.21 15.94
N SER A 59 -16.27 1.41 16.52
CA SER A 59 -16.92 1.62 17.82
C SER A 59 -18.45 1.42 17.80
N ARG A 60 -19.05 1.20 16.62
CA ARG A 60 -20.45 0.79 16.44
C ARG A 60 -20.58 -0.72 16.19
N GLY A 61 -19.52 -1.48 16.44
CA GLY A 61 -19.46 -2.93 16.27
C GLY A 61 -18.97 -3.36 14.89
N ASP A 62 -19.28 -4.59 14.53
CA ASP A 62 -18.80 -5.26 13.33
C ASP A 62 -19.11 -4.51 12.03
N LEU A 63 -18.14 -4.52 11.10
CA LEU A 63 -18.33 -4.21 9.69
C LEU A 63 -18.57 -5.49 8.89
N HIS A 64 -19.56 -5.43 8.00
CA HIS A 64 -19.93 -6.46 7.06
C HIS A 64 -19.79 -5.95 5.63
N PHE A 65 -19.06 -6.73 4.83
CA PHE A 65 -18.79 -6.38 3.43
C PHE A 65 -19.59 -7.30 2.51
N PRO A 66 -20.57 -6.78 1.76
CA PRO A 66 -21.31 -7.58 0.79
C PRO A 66 -20.43 -7.89 -0.44
N ARG A 67 -20.83 -8.83 -1.29
CA ARG A 67 -20.06 -9.23 -2.49
C ARG A 67 -19.83 -8.03 -3.42
N GLU A 68 -20.84 -7.17 -3.52
CA GLU A 68 -20.90 -5.94 -4.29
C GLU A 68 -19.80 -4.96 -3.91
N ALA A 69 -19.37 -4.94 -2.63
CA ALA A 69 -18.26 -4.10 -2.20
C ALA A 69 -16.95 -4.52 -2.90
N TYR A 70 -16.71 -5.82 -3.01
CA TYR A 70 -15.55 -6.38 -3.71
C TYR A 70 -15.66 -6.24 -5.24
N GLU A 71 -16.87 -6.29 -5.78
CA GLU A 71 -17.11 -6.01 -7.19
C GLU A 71 -16.77 -4.56 -7.55
N ARG A 72 -16.99 -3.62 -6.62
CA ARG A 72 -16.63 -2.21 -6.75
C ARG A 72 -15.11 -1.97 -6.61
N MET A 73 -14.38 -2.82 -5.89
CA MET A 73 -12.91 -2.76 -5.80
C MET A 73 -12.22 -3.19 -7.10
N ARG A 74 -12.77 -4.17 -7.82
CA ARG A 74 -12.18 -4.71 -9.06
C ARG A 74 -11.84 -3.64 -10.10
N PRO A 75 -12.76 -2.72 -10.48
CA PRO A 75 -12.47 -1.66 -11.44
C PRO A 75 -11.63 -0.51 -10.87
N MET A 76 -11.09 -0.62 -9.64
CA MET A 76 -10.17 0.35 -9.04
C MET A 76 -8.71 -0.13 -9.03
N GLY A 77 -8.42 -1.31 -9.59
CA GLY A 77 -7.06 -1.82 -9.70
C GLY A 77 -6.45 -2.27 -8.38
N LEU A 78 -7.29 -2.61 -7.39
CA LEU A 78 -6.83 -3.21 -6.15
C LEU A 78 -6.44 -4.68 -6.40
N ASN A 79 -5.28 -5.09 -5.87
CA ASN A 79 -4.77 -6.46 -5.93
C ASN A 79 -4.36 -7.00 -4.55
N VAL A 80 -4.52 -6.19 -3.49
CA VAL A 80 -4.34 -6.58 -2.09
C VAL A 80 -5.50 -6.04 -1.25
N GLN A 81 -5.96 -6.83 -0.29
CA GLN A 81 -6.69 -6.36 0.88
C GLN A 81 -5.84 -6.59 2.13
N VAL A 82 -5.84 -5.62 3.06
CA VAL A 82 -5.24 -5.78 4.39
C VAL A 82 -6.36 -5.93 5.39
N VAL A 83 -6.61 -7.15 5.86
CA VAL A 83 -7.66 -7.43 6.84
C VAL A 83 -7.11 -7.16 8.23
N ARG A 84 -7.70 -6.17 8.91
CA ARG A 84 -7.34 -5.82 10.28
C ARG A 84 -7.89 -6.86 11.25
N LEU A 85 -7.03 -7.44 12.06
CA LEU A 85 -7.35 -8.44 13.07
C LEU A 85 -7.34 -7.82 14.47
N LEU A 86 -8.29 -8.24 15.30
CA LEU A 86 -8.32 -7.93 16.73
C LEU A 86 -7.66 -9.05 17.52
N CYS A 87 -6.56 -8.72 18.18
CA CYS A 87 -5.83 -9.66 19.03
C CYS A 87 -6.71 -10.26 20.14
N PRO A 88 -7.54 -9.48 20.87
CA PRO A 88 -8.45 -10.03 21.89
C PRO A 88 -9.41 -11.11 21.37
N ARG A 89 -10.03 -10.92 20.20
CA ARG A 89 -11.00 -11.89 19.64
C ARG A 89 -10.34 -13.19 19.18
N LEU A 90 -9.02 -13.22 19.11
CA LEU A 90 -8.22 -14.41 18.82
C LEU A 90 -7.70 -15.08 20.11
N GLY A 91 -8.12 -14.61 21.29
CA GLY A 91 -7.56 -15.04 22.58
C GLY A 91 -6.11 -14.59 22.78
N GLY A 92 -5.73 -13.48 22.13
CA GLY A 92 -4.36 -13.01 22.01
C GLY A 92 -3.88 -12.11 23.14
N TRP A 93 -4.58 -12.09 24.27
CA TRP A 93 -4.24 -11.28 25.43
C TRP A 93 -4.71 -11.96 26.73
N PRO A 94 -4.02 -11.79 27.86
CA PRO A 94 -4.48 -12.31 29.15
C PRO A 94 -5.93 -11.91 29.46
N GLY A 95 -6.75 -12.88 29.85
CA GLY A 95 -8.17 -12.68 30.17
C GLY A 95 -9.12 -12.62 28.97
N THR A 96 -8.62 -12.71 27.73
CA THR A 96 -9.45 -12.73 26.53
C THR A 96 -9.73 -14.15 26.06
N GLU A 97 -10.95 -14.39 25.58
CA GLU A 97 -11.34 -15.68 25.00
C GLU A 97 -11.34 -15.63 23.47
N TRP A 98 -11.03 -16.79 22.88
CA TRP A 98 -11.10 -16.94 21.44
C TRP A 98 -12.57 -16.99 20.97
N ASP A 99 -12.89 -16.12 20.01
CA ASP A 99 -14.18 -16.04 19.33
C ASP A 99 -14.14 -16.80 17.98
N PRO A 100 -14.78 -17.97 17.87
CA PRO A 100 -14.80 -18.74 16.62
C PRO A 100 -15.59 -18.03 15.49
N GLU A 101 -16.66 -17.29 15.81
CA GLU A 101 -17.47 -16.56 14.83
C GLU A 101 -16.67 -15.44 14.16
N TYR A 102 -15.72 -14.85 14.90
CA TYR A 102 -14.80 -13.87 14.34
C TYR A 102 -13.98 -14.46 13.18
N LEU A 103 -13.49 -15.70 13.32
CA LEU A 103 -12.72 -16.34 12.24
C LEU A 103 -13.56 -16.68 11.02
N GLU A 104 -14.83 -17.06 11.19
CA GLU A 104 -15.74 -17.29 10.06
C GLU A 104 -15.94 -16.01 9.23
N LYS A 105 -16.05 -14.87 9.91
CA LYS A 105 -16.08 -13.55 9.26
C LYS A 105 -14.77 -13.28 8.52
N VAL A 106 -13.62 -13.55 9.12
CA VAL A 106 -12.32 -13.38 8.47
C VAL A 106 -12.20 -14.29 7.22
N ASP A 107 -12.64 -15.55 7.30
CA ASP A 107 -12.66 -16.47 6.14
C ASP A 107 -13.48 -15.90 4.99
N ARG A 108 -14.64 -15.33 5.33
CA ARG A 108 -15.52 -14.70 4.35
C ARG A 108 -14.81 -13.55 3.63
N LEU A 109 -14.04 -12.73 4.34
CA LEU A 109 -13.23 -11.67 3.73
C LEU A 109 -12.13 -12.23 2.84
N VAL A 110 -11.40 -13.26 3.28
CA VAL A 110 -10.37 -13.94 2.48
C VAL A 110 -10.97 -14.48 1.19
N ARG A 111 -12.11 -15.18 1.29
CA ARG A 111 -12.81 -15.75 0.14
C ARG A 111 -13.26 -14.66 -0.83
N LEU A 112 -13.88 -13.59 -0.34
CA LEU A 112 -14.33 -12.48 -1.19
C LEU A 112 -13.16 -11.76 -1.87
N GLY A 113 -12.05 -11.56 -1.15
CA GLY A 113 -10.82 -10.99 -1.70
C GLY A 113 -10.23 -11.86 -2.81
N ARG A 114 -10.13 -13.18 -2.57
CA ARG A 114 -9.70 -14.16 -3.58
C ARG A 114 -10.58 -14.13 -4.82
N GLU A 115 -11.90 -14.18 -4.64
CA GLU A 115 -12.87 -14.09 -5.74
C GLU A 115 -12.74 -12.77 -6.50
N ALA A 116 -12.36 -11.68 -5.82
CA ALA A 116 -12.08 -10.39 -6.45
C ALA A 116 -10.74 -10.33 -7.21
N GLY A 117 -9.87 -11.34 -7.07
CA GLY A 117 -8.53 -11.36 -7.66
C GLY A 117 -7.53 -10.56 -6.84
N MET A 118 -7.72 -10.49 -5.52
CA MET A 118 -6.82 -9.85 -4.57
C MET A 118 -6.16 -10.89 -3.67
N LYS A 119 -4.91 -10.60 -3.27
CA LYS A 119 -4.24 -11.28 -2.16
C LYS A 119 -4.68 -10.67 -0.82
N THR A 120 -4.57 -11.43 0.25
CA THR A 120 -4.87 -10.98 1.62
C THR A 120 -3.59 -10.89 2.43
N ILE A 121 -3.42 -9.77 3.12
CA ILE A 121 -2.47 -9.62 4.21
C ILE A 121 -3.29 -9.44 5.49
N PHE A 122 -2.92 -10.12 6.56
CA PHE A 122 -3.54 -9.87 7.87
C PHE A 122 -2.72 -8.88 8.66
N LYS A 123 -3.36 -7.97 9.40
CA LYS A 123 -2.69 -6.97 10.23
C LYS A 123 -3.19 -7.07 11.65
N MET A 124 -2.33 -7.45 12.59
CA MET A 124 -2.74 -7.54 14.00
C MET A 124 -2.79 -6.18 14.66
N THR A 125 -3.89 -5.91 15.34
CA THR A 125 -4.06 -4.74 16.21
C THR A 125 -4.31 -5.19 17.64
N LEU A 126 -3.73 -4.44 18.57
CA LEU A 126 -4.04 -4.53 20.00
C LEU A 126 -5.13 -3.52 20.40
N TYR A 127 -6.04 -3.19 19.47
CA TYR A 127 -7.19 -2.39 19.83
C TYR A 127 -8.13 -3.24 20.70
N ASP A 128 -8.90 -2.57 21.56
CA ASP A 128 -10.01 -3.16 22.32
C ASP A 128 -9.58 -4.10 23.46
N LEU A 129 -8.35 -3.98 23.96
CA LEU A 129 -7.85 -4.75 25.12
C LEU A 129 -8.69 -4.55 26.41
N THR A 130 -9.46 -3.47 26.51
CA THR A 130 -10.16 -3.07 27.74
C THR A 130 -11.67 -3.24 27.68
N ASP A 131 -12.18 -4.17 26.86
CA ASP A 131 -13.63 -4.42 26.60
C ASP A 131 -14.44 -3.20 26.14
N VAL A 132 -13.75 -2.12 25.78
CA VAL A 132 -14.30 -0.93 25.17
C VAL A 132 -13.78 -0.94 23.74
N ALA A 133 -14.68 -0.85 22.75
CA ALA A 133 -14.26 -0.70 21.36
C ALA A 133 -13.48 0.62 21.20
N TYR A 134 -12.27 0.51 20.66
CA TYR A 134 -11.15 1.45 20.74
C TYR A 134 -10.77 1.90 22.15
N GLY A 135 -10.84 0.97 23.11
CA GLY A 135 -10.33 1.13 24.46
C GLY A 135 -8.90 1.66 24.44
N LYS A 136 -8.55 2.51 25.41
CA LYS A 136 -7.23 3.16 25.45
C LYS A 136 -6.17 2.11 25.73
N LEU A 137 -5.58 1.57 24.67
CA LEU A 137 -4.23 1.00 24.71
C LEU A 137 -3.31 2.05 25.36
N THR A 138 -2.64 1.67 26.45
CA THR A 138 -1.76 2.55 27.22
C THR A 138 -0.33 2.06 27.18
N GLU A 139 0.61 2.89 27.64
CA GLU A 139 2.01 2.50 27.73
C GLU A 139 2.22 1.30 28.69
N GLU A 140 1.36 1.12 29.70
CA GLU A 140 1.41 -0.02 30.62
C GLU A 140 1.08 -1.35 29.93
N HIS A 141 0.12 -1.36 28.99
CA HIS A 141 -0.19 -2.55 28.18
C HIS A 141 0.97 -2.90 27.24
N TRP A 142 1.61 -1.88 26.65
CA TRP A 142 2.83 -2.11 25.86
C TRP A 142 3.95 -2.69 26.71
N ALA A 143 4.17 -2.14 27.91
CA ALA A 143 5.14 -2.68 28.85
C ALA A 143 4.82 -4.15 29.23
N GLN A 144 3.54 -4.49 29.43
CA GLN A 144 3.09 -5.85 29.71
C GLN A 144 3.52 -6.84 28.60
N LEU A 145 3.27 -6.50 27.33
CA LEU A 145 3.67 -7.32 26.19
C LEU A 145 5.20 -7.48 26.09
N PHE A 146 5.94 -6.37 26.16
CA PHE A 146 7.39 -6.42 25.92
C PHE A 146 8.19 -6.99 27.08
N LEU A 147 7.68 -6.90 28.31
CA LEU A 147 8.26 -7.55 29.49
C LEU A 147 7.73 -8.97 29.71
N ASP A 148 6.83 -9.43 28.84
CA ASP A 148 6.16 -10.73 28.95
C ASP A 148 5.51 -10.96 30.31
N ARG A 149 4.88 -9.91 30.86
CA ARG A 149 4.13 -10.03 32.12
C ARG A 149 2.85 -10.81 31.87
N ASP A 150 2.47 -11.66 32.81
CA ASP A 150 1.27 -12.49 32.74
C ASP A 150 1.21 -13.38 31.47
N ASP A 151 2.37 -13.84 30.98
CA ASP A 151 2.52 -14.65 29.76
C ASP A 151 1.89 -14.01 28.51
N THR A 152 1.91 -12.67 28.45
CA THR A 152 1.26 -11.91 27.37
C THR A 152 1.85 -12.24 26.00
N GLN A 153 3.15 -12.54 25.89
CA GLN A 153 3.73 -12.94 24.59
C GLN A 153 3.23 -14.31 24.16
N GLU A 154 2.99 -15.25 25.07
CA GLU A 154 2.45 -16.57 24.72
C GLU A 154 1.02 -16.45 24.21
N ALA A 155 0.18 -15.63 24.86
CA ALA A 155 -1.17 -15.36 24.37
C ALA A 155 -1.14 -14.74 22.97
N TYR A 156 -0.32 -13.70 22.79
CA TYR A 156 -0.13 -13.01 21.51
C TYR A 156 0.38 -13.94 20.40
N LEU A 157 1.36 -14.79 20.68
CA LEU A 157 1.86 -15.81 19.76
C LEU A 157 0.78 -16.85 19.45
N GLY A 158 0.01 -17.28 20.46
CA GLY A 158 -1.10 -18.20 20.28
C GLY A 158 -2.18 -17.66 19.35
N ALA A 159 -2.46 -16.35 19.37
CA ALA A 159 -3.36 -15.72 18.41
C ALA A 159 -2.79 -15.78 16.98
N TRP A 160 -1.49 -15.50 16.81
CA TRP A 160 -0.84 -15.61 15.52
C TRP A 160 -0.80 -17.05 14.99
N MET A 161 -0.47 -18.02 15.83
CA MET A 161 -0.45 -19.45 15.45
C MET A 161 -1.79 -19.92 14.90
N ARG A 162 -2.91 -19.53 15.52
CA ARG A 162 -4.26 -19.84 15.00
C ARG A 162 -4.47 -19.32 13.59
N VAL A 163 -3.98 -18.12 13.28
CA VAL A 163 -4.10 -17.50 11.96
C VAL A 163 -3.11 -18.15 10.96
N PHE A 164 -1.89 -18.47 11.39
CA PHE A 164 -0.89 -19.14 10.54
C PHE A 164 -1.38 -20.52 10.14
N GLU A 165 -1.78 -21.36 11.09
CA GLU A 165 -2.28 -22.72 10.88
C GLU A 165 -3.53 -22.72 9.98
N ARG A 166 -4.48 -21.81 10.24
CA ARG A 166 -5.72 -21.70 9.46
C ARG A 166 -5.47 -21.41 7.98
N TYR A 167 -4.44 -20.63 7.66
CA TYR A 167 -4.22 -20.11 6.31
C TYR A 167 -2.94 -20.62 5.64
N ALA A 168 -2.27 -21.61 6.22
CA ALA A 168 -1.00 -22.14 5.73
C ALA A 168 -1.06 -22.50 4.23
N ASP A 169 -2.04 -23.33 3.85
CA ASP A 169 -2.21 -23.81 2.47
C ASP A 169 -3.03 -22.85 1.58
N ASN A 170 -3.40 -21.66 2.09
CA ASN A 170 -4.22 -20.72 1.33
C ASN A 170 -3.36 -19.78 0.47
N CYS A 171 -3.28 -20.05 -0.84
CA CYS A 171 -2.50 -19.22 -1.77
C CYS A 171 -3.03 -17.78 -1.95
N ALA A 172 -4.26 -17.50 -1.51
CA ALA A 172 -4.80 -16.14 -1.50
C ALA A 172 -4.28 -15.31 -0.31
N VAL A 173 -3.78 -15.96 0.74
CA VAL A 173 -3.10 -15.28 1.85
C VAL A 173 -1.63 -15.13 1.49
N TYR A 174 -1.14 -13.89 1.48
CA TYR A 174 0.20 -13.53 1.04
C TYR A 174 1.15 -13.28 2.22
N GLY A 175 0.62 -12.81 3.35
CA GLY A 175 1.45 -12.55 4.51
C GLY A 175 0.73 -11.90 5.68
N TYR A 176 1.53 -11.47 6.65
CA TYR A 176 1.09 -11.06 7.97
C TYR A 176 1.87 -9.82 8.40
N ASP A 177 1.18 -8.69 8.53
CA ASP A 177 1.63 -7.48 9.22
C ASP A 177 1.50 -7.69 10.72
N LEU A 178 2.67 -7.90 11.33
CA LEU A 178 2.80 -8.58 12.60
C LEU A 178 2.26 -7.73 13.75
N LEU A 179 2.42 -6.41 13.71
CA LEU A 179 1.94 -5.56 14.80
C LEU A 179 1.73 -4.13 14.27
N ASN A 180 0.48 -3.69 14.27
CA ASN A 180 0.12 -2.36 13.80
C ASN A 180 0.54 -1.26 14.79
N GLU A 181 1.23 -0.24 14.28
CA GLU A 181 1.66 0.96 15.01
C GLU A 181 2.15 0.66 16.44
N PRO A 182 3.20 -0.17 16.60
CA PRO A 182 3.68 -0.58 17.91
C PRO A 182 4.03 0.63 18.78
N LEU A 183 3.62 0.61 20.04
CA LEU A 183 3.73 1.73 21.00
C LEU A 183 2.74 2.90 20.79
N ALA A 184 1.87 2.89 19.77
CA ALA A 184 0.83 3.90 19.69
C ALA A 184 -0.23 3.72 20.81
N ALA A 185 -0.68 4.82 21.41
CA ALA A 185 -1.76 4.82 22.42
C ALA A 185 -2.95 5.65 21.92
N GLY A 186 -4.15 5.07 21.77
CA GLY A 186 -5.43 5.75 21.46
C GLY A 186 -5.36 7.10 20.70
N GLY A 187 -4.62 7.15 19.58
CA GLY A 187 -4.34 8.40 18.83
C GLY A 187 -2.89 8.89 18.82
N GLY A 188 -1.93 8.09 19.31
CA GLY A 188 -0.50 8.36 19.36
C GLY A 188 0.04 8.32 20.80
N SER A 189 1.25 7.78 20.99
CA SER A 189 1.83 7.66 22.34
C SER A 189 1.98 9.03 23.02
N ARG A 190 1.74 9.09 24.34
CA ARG A 190 1.93 10.31 25.12
C ARG A 190 3.19 10.28 25.97
N ARG A 191 3.64 9.08 26.32
CA ARG A 191 4.84 8.83 27.13
C ARG A 191 5.70 7.78 26.47
N LYS A 192 6.97 7.72 26.85
CA LYS A 192 7.84 6.64 26.40
C LYS A 192 7.54 5.39 27.25
N VAL A 193 7.55 4.21 26.63
CA VAL A 193 7.23 2.97 27.36
C VAL A 193 8.22 2.72 28.52
N TRP A 194 9.46 3.16 28.38
CA TRP A 194 10.48 3.09 29.42
C TRP A 194 10.37 4.14 30.53
N GLU A 195 9.49 5.15 30.38
CA GLU A 195 9.13 6.03 31.49
C GLU A 195 8.14 5.36 32.46
N VAL A 196 7.30 4.45 31.95
CA VAL A 196 6.35 3.68 32.78
C VAL A 196 6.92 2.34 33.24
N ALA A 197 7.91 1.80 32.53
CA ALA A 197 8.62 0.58 32.88
C ALA A 197 10.13 0.76 32.70
N PRO A 198 10.83 1.35 33.70
CA PRO A 198 12.26 1.67 33.61
C PRO A 198 13.16 0.48 33.28
N GLU A 199 12.76 -0.76 33.59
CA GLU A 199 13.54 -1.96 33.27
C GLU A 199 13.76 -2.19 31.75
N LEU A 200 12.90 -1.63 30.89
CA LEU A 200 13.04 -1.66 29.43
C LEU A 200 14.24 -0.84 28.93
N GLY A 201 14.71 0.12 29.72
CA GLY A 201 15.79 1.04 29.36
C GLY A 201 15.45 1.97 28.19
N GLY A 202 16.45 2.73 27.72
CA GLY A 202 16.26 3.69 26.62
C GLY A 202 15.95 3.03 25.26
N PRO A 203 15.66 3.84 24.22
CA PRO A 203 15.17 3.36 22.92
C PRO A 203 16.08 2.31 22.25
N GLU A 204 17.39 2.49 22.32
CA GLU A 204 18.36 1.56 21.71
C GLU A 204 18.37 0.20 22.41
N ARG A 205 18.29 0.21 23.75
CA ARG A 205 18.20 -1.02 24.55
C ARG A 205 16.87 -1.70 24.29
N PHE A 206 15.78 -0.93 24.31
CA PHE A 206 14.44 -1.43 24.05
C PHE A 206 14.32 -2.10 22.67
N GLU A 207 14.81 -1.45 21.61
CA GLU A 207 14.79 -1.98 20.25
C GLU A 207 15.53 -3.33 20.15
N ARG A 208 16.73 -3.39 20.76
CA ARG A 208 17.63 -4.55 20.69
C ARG A 208 17.18 -5.73 21.54
N GLU A 209 16.76 -5.48 22.78
CA GLU A 209 16.56 -6.52 23.80
C GLU A 209 15.10 -6.98 23.91
N TYR A 210 14.13 -6.19 23.44
CA TYR A 210 12.71 -6.50 23.63
C TYR A 210 11.91 -6.43 22.31
N PHE A 211 12.00 -5.31 21.59
CA PHE A 211 11.16 -5.06 20.42
C PHE A 211 11.45 -5.99 19.23
N MET A 212 12.70 -6.03 18.77
CA MET A 212 13.09 -6.89 17.64
C MET A 212 13.07 -8.38 18.00
N PRO A 213 13.43 -8.81 19.23
CA PRO A 213 13.24 -10.20 19.67
C PRO A 213 11.80 -10.68 19.59
N LEU A 214 10.79 -9.87 19.97
CA LEU A 214 9.38 -10.25 19.80
C LEU A 214 9.05 -10.53 18.33
N TYR A 215 9.44 -9.63 17.41
CA TYR A 215 9.23 -9.86 15.98
C TYR A 215 9.90 -11.14 15.48
N ARG A 216 11.17 -11.38 15.85
CA ARG A 216 11.90 -12.60 15.47
C ARG A 216 11.18 -13.85 15.96
N ARG A 217 10.69 -13.84 17.20
CA ARG A 217 9.93 -14.95 17.79
C ARG A 217 8.68 -15.28 16.99
N VAL A 218 7.89 -14.27 16.60
CA VAL A 218 6.70 -14.46 15.75
C VAL A 218 7.07 -14.95 14.36
N ILE A 219 8.11 -14.37 13.75
CA ILE A 219 8.59 -14.76 12.41
C ILE A 219 9.09 -16.20 12.42
N ASP A 220 9.81 -16.63 13.45
CA ASP A 220 10.32 -17.99 13.57
C ASP A 220 9.17 -19.01 13.62
N ARG A 221 8.12 -18.72 14.40
CA ARG A 221 6.88 -19.52 14.40
C ARG A 221 6.18 -19.53 13.03
N LEU A 222 6.11 -18.39 12.35
CA LEU A 222 5.57 -18.35 10.99
C LEU A 222 6.37 -19.25 10.05
N ARG A 223 7.70 -19.27 10.15
CA ARG A 223 8.55 -20.09 9.27
C ARG A 223 8.39 -21.58 9.52
N GLU A 224 8.07 -21.99 10.75
CA GLU A 224 7.73 -23.38 11.08
C GLU A 224 6.43 -23.85 10.40
N ILE A 225 5.46 -22.95 10.18
CA ILE A 225 4.10 -23.30 9.72
C ILE A 225 3.88 -22.98 8.23
N SER A 226 4.36 -21.82 7.77
CA SER A 226 4.12 -21.31 6.41
C SER A 226 5.34 -20.56 5.89
N PRO A 227 6.42 -21.30 5.55
CA PRO A 227 7.70 -20.72 5.19
C PRO A 227 7.67 -19.87 3.91
N ASP A 228 6.59 -19.92 3.12
CA ASP A 228 6.37 -19.15 1.89
C ASP A 228 5.63 -17.81 2.06
N LYS A 229 5.04 -17.54 3.24
CA LYS A 229 4.24 -16.33 3.49
C LYS A 229 5.11 -15.18 3.96
N TRP A 230 4.80 -13.95 3.59
CA TRP A 230 5.56 -12.78 4.01
C TRP A 230 5.25 -12.36 5.45
N ALA A 231 6.29 -11.95 6.19
CA ALA A 231 6.16 -11.25 7.46
C ALA A 231 6.46 -9.76 7.27
N PHE A 232 5.49 -8.90 7.55
CA PHE A 232 5.66 -7.45 7.50
C PHE A 232 5.85 -6.93 8.92
N PHE A 233 6.92 -6.18 9.16
CA PHE A 233 7.17 -5.57 10.47
C PHE A 233 7.08 -4.04 10.39
N GLN A 234 6.46 -3.44 11.39
CA GLN A 234 6.36 -2.00 11.53
C GLN A 234 7.41 -1.47 12.52
N PRO A 235 7.96 -0.26 12.30
CA PRO A 235 8.86 0.39 13.25
C PRO A 235 8.12 0.85 14.53
N MET A 236 8.87 1.17 15.58
CA MET A 236 8.32 1.76 16.80
C MET A 236 7.63 3.10 16.49
N HIS A 237 6.37 3.25 16.87
CA HIS A 237 5.66 4.51 16.79
C HIS A 237 6.25 5.51 17.79
N VAL A 238 6.40 6.77 17.39
CA VAL A 238 6.95 7.84 18.25
C VAL A 238 5.87 8.45 19.14
N THR A 239 6.27 9.27 20.11
CA THR A 239 5.30 10.09 20.86
C THR A 239 4.68 11.18 19.97
N ILE A 240 3.52 11.71 20.36
CA ILE A 240 2.87 12.81 19.61
C ILE A 240 3.80 14.03 19.42
N PRO A 241 4.54 14.51 20.46
CA PRO A 241 5.49 15.60 20.28
C PRO A 241 6.58 15.29 19.24
N GLU A 242 7.20 14.11 19.33
CA GLU A 242 8.24 13.67 18.38
C GLU A 242 7.68 13.52 16.95
N HIS A 243 6.43 13.08 16.80
CA HIS A 243 5.75 13.04 15.50
C HIS A 243 5.60 14.44 14.92
N ILE A 244 5.11 15.40 15.72
CA ILE A 244 4.94 16.79 15.27
C ILE A 244 6.29 17.39 14.86
N GLU A 245 7.35 17.13 15.63
CA GLU A 245 8.70 17.65 15.38
C GLU A 245 9.33 17.02 14.13
N SER A 246 9.28 15.68 14.00
CA SER A 246 9.94 14.96 12.91
C SER A 246 9.13 14.92 11.61
N GLY A 247 7.80 15.07 11.70
CA GLY A 247 6.87 14.82 10.60
C GLY A 247 6.64 13.33 10.30
N PHE A 248 7.17 12.43 11.13
CA PHE A 248 7.08 10.98 10.96
C PHE A 248 6.34 10.30 12.12
N PRO A 249 5.51 9.28 11.85
CA PRO A 249 4.79 8.57 12.91
C PRO A 249 5.69 7.57 13.66
N CYS A 250 6.94 7.35 13.23
CA CYS A 250 7.77 6.27 13.76
C CYS A 250 9.26 6.61 13.79
N HIS A 251 9.99 5.87 14.64
CA HIS A 251 11.44 5.93 14.75
C HIS A 251 12.13 5.30 13.52
N ARG A 252 13.43 5.61 13.39
CA ARG A 252 14.36 4.98 12.44
C ARG A 252 14.53 3.51 12.82
N VAL A 253 14.63 2.63 11.83
CA VAL A 253 15.03 1.24 12.09
C VAL A 253 16.54 1.22 12.27
N THR A 254 17.02 0.69 13.39
CA THR A 254 18.46 0.54 13.64
C THR A 254 18.91 -0.92 13.63
N ILE A 255 17.98 -1.84 13.88
CA ILE A 255 18.22 -3.28 13.93
C ILE A 255 17.18 -4.01 13.09
N SER A 256 17.61 -5.06 12.39
CA SER A 256 16.71 -5.84 11.54
C SER A 256 16.14 -7.08 12.26
N PRO A 257 14.83 -7.37 12.15
CA PRO A 257 14.26 -8.67 12.50
C PRO A 257 14.33 -9.68 11.34
N ARG A 258 15.04 -9.34 10.24
CA ARG A 258 15.01 -10.07 8.98
C ARG A 258 15.28 -11.56 9.15
N ARG A 259 14.32 -12.34 8.63
CA ARG A 259 14.49 -13.70 8.11
C ARG A 259 14.11 -13.69 6.63
N ASP A 260 14.06 -14.85 6.00
CA ASP A 260 13.52 -14.96 4.65
C ASP A 260 12.07 -14.45 4.62
N GLN A 261 11.74 -13.73 3.53
CA GLN A 261 10.43 -13.12 3.29
C GLN A 261 9.95 -12.21 4.44
N THR A 262 10.87 -11.42 5.01
CA THR A 262 10.53 -10.30 5.89
C THR A 262 10.50 -8.99 5.10
N ALA A 263 9.54 -8.12 5.36
CA ALA A 263 9.35 -6.81 4.72
C ALA A 263 9.17 -5.69 5.75
N TYR A 264 9.77 -4.53 5.47
CA TYR A 264 9.60 -3.32 6.27
C TYR A 264 8.31 -2.60 5.86
N ALA A 265 7.44 -2.31 6.84
CA ALA A 265 6.07 -1.86 6.61
C ALA A 265 5.65 -0.57 7.35
N PRO A 266 6.34 0.58 7.16
CA PRO A 266 5.97 1.83 7.84
C PRO A 266 4.64 2.41 7.33
N HIS A 267 4.08 3.33 8.11
CA HIS A 267 2.92 4.14 7.73
C HIS A 267 3.35 5.55 7.28
N TYR A 268 2.54 6.22 6.46
CA TYR A 268 2.79 7.60 6.03
C TYR A 268 1.53 8.46 5.94
N TYR A 269 1.42 9.48 6.79
CA TYR A 269 0.23 10.36 6.85
C TYR A 269 0.52 11.85 6.61
N GLY A 270 1.76 12.19 6.21
CA GLY A 270 2.25 13.56 6.12
C GLY A 270 1.96 14.27 4.78
N THR A 271 2.64 15.41 4.60
CA THR A 271 2.59 16.25 3.38
C THR A 271 3.95 16.43 2.69
N GLU A 272 5.00 15.78 3.21
CA GLU A 272 6.37 15.79 2.66
C GLU A 272 6.78 14.39 2.15
N PRO A 273 6.17 13.87 1.06
CA PRO A 273 6.33 12.47 0.69
C PRO A 273 7.73 12.12 0.20
N GLU A 274 8.47 13.10 -0.34
CA GLU A 274 9.85 12.91 -0.78
C GLU A 274 10.79 12.60 0.39
N LYS A 275 10.70 13.39 1.46
CA LYS A 275 11.43 13.11 2.72
C LYS A 275 11.09 11.73 3.25
N ALA A 276 9.82 11.33 3.18
CA ALA A 276 9.36 10.03 3.68
C ALA A 276 9.87 8.85 2.85
N VAL A 277 9.80 8.96 1.53
CA VAL A 277 10.29 7.91 0.63
C VAL A 277 11.80 7.72 0.81
N ASN A 278 12.58 8.81 0.85
CA ASN A 278 14.02 8.73 1.08
C ASN A 278 14.33 8.07 2.43
N ARG A 279 13.67 8.53 3.49
CA ARG A 279 13.79 7.97 4.84
C ARG A 279 13.47 6.47 4.88
N TYR A 280 12.34 6.05 4.33
CA TYR A 280 11.92 4.66 4.41
C TYR A 280 12.74 3.73 3.50
N LEU A 281 13.32 4.24 2.41
CA LEU A 281 14.30 3.50 1.62
C LEU A 281 15.61 3.28 2.38
N GLU A 282 16.10 4.29 3.11
CA GLU A 282 17.26 4.14 4.00
C GLU A 282 16.97 3.09 5.09
N ASP A 283 15.82 3.18 5.75
CA ASP A 283 15.45 2.27 6.83
C ASP A 283 15.25 0.82 6.31
N ALA A 284 14.68 0.66 5.11
CA ALA A 284 14.59 -0.64 4.43
C ALA A 284 15.98 -1.20 4.07
N ALA A 285 16.91 -0.35 3.64
CA ALA A 285 18.29 -0.74 3.35
C ALA A 285 19.03 -1.19 4.62
N VAL A 286 18.87 -0.48 5.73
CA VAL A 286 19.39 -0.89 7.05
C VAL A 286 18.79 -2.24 7.48
N ALA A 287 17.49 -2.44 7.24
CA ALA A 287 16.83 -3.70 7.54
C ALA A 287 17.21 -4.85 6.59
N GLY A 288 17.70 -4.56 5.38
CA GLY A 288 17.95 -5.54 4.33
C GLY A 288 16.68 -6.19 3.77
N THR A 289 15.54 -5.49 3.80
CA THR A 289 14.21 -6.01 3.43
C THR A 289 13.56 -5.14 2.35
N PRO A 290 12.52 -5.62 1.63
CA PRO A 290 11.76 -4.74 0.77
C PRO A 290 10.86 -3.80 1.58
N LEU A 291 10.51 -2.67 0.96
CA LEU A 291 9.62 -1.66 1.51
C LEU A 291 8.18 -1.84 1.01
N PHE A 292 7.24 -1.81 1.94
CA PHE A 292 5.81 -1.73 1.69
C PHE A 292 5.21 -0.62 2.56
N ILE A 293 4.38 0.28 2.04
CA ILE A 293 3.72 1.28 2.89
C ILE A 293 2.42 0.71 3.45
N GLY A 294 2.45 0.35 4.73
CA GLY A 294 1.42 -0.40 5.44
C GLY A 294 0.10 0.34 5.62
N GLU A 295 0.12 1.68 5.60
CA GLU A 295 -1.00 2.62 5.42
C GLU A 295 -0.47 3.95 4.91
N TYR A 296 -1.20 4.62 4.01
CA TYR A 296 -0.85 5.97 3.59
C TYR A 296 -2.02 6.94 3.47
N GLY A 297 -1.69 8.23 3.43
CA GLY A 297 -2.59 9.32 3.09
C GLY A 297 -3.20 9.99 4.33
N PRO A 298 -3.21 11.33 4.38
CA PRO A 298 -3.63 12.06 5.58
C PRO A 298 -5.09 11.76 5.95
N ALA A 299 -5.43 11.97 7.21
CA ALA A 299 -6.81 11.88 7.65
C ALA A 299 -7.69 12.90 6.91
N THR A 300 -8.84 12.47 6.44
CA THR A 300 -9.89 13.34 5.95
C THR A 300 -10.53 14.07 7.13
N LYS A 301 -10.64 15.40 7.04
CA LYS A 301 -11.38 16.23 8.00
C LYS A 301 -12.82 16.35 7.52
N GLU A 302 -13.78 16.47 8.44
CA GLU A 302 -15.21 16.64 8.09
C GLU A 302 -15.43 17.79 7.09
N ARG A 303 -14.72 18.93 7.27
CA ARG A 303 -14.76 20.07 6.35
C ARG A 303 -14.28 19.78 4.92
N THR A 304 -13.46 18.75 4.73
CA THR A 304 -12.91 18.41 3.41
C THR A 304 -14.04 17.94 2.48
N ASP A 305 -15.07 17.27 2.99
CA ASP A 305 -16.16 16.76 2.16
C ASP A 305 -17.05 17.88 1.57
N THR A 306 -16.99 19.09 2.12
CA THR A 306 -17.82 20.24 1.70
C THR A 306 -17.02 21.44 1.17
N ASN A 307 -15.69 21.43 1.28
CA ASN A 307 -14.84 22.55 0.85
C ASN A 307 -13.95 22.16 -0.34
N LEU A 308 -14.18 22.79 -1.49
CA LEU A 308 -13.48 22.48 -2.75
C LEU A 308 -11.95 22.67 -2.63
N GLN A 309 -11.49 23.77 -2.02
CA GLN A 309 -10.06 24.01 -1.86
C GLN A 309 -9.40 22.90 -1.03
N ALA A 310 -10.05 22.48 0.07
CA ALA A 310 -9.56 21.39 0.90
C ALA A 310 -9.50 20.05 0.13
N GLN A 311 -10.43 19.81 -0.80
CA GLN A 311 -10.39 18.63 -1.67
C GLN A 311 -9.22 18.71 -2.66
N ILE A 312 -8.99 19.88 -3.25
CA ILE A 312 -7.85 20.12 -4.16
C ILE A 312 -6.53 19.89 -3.42
N ASP A 313 -6.36 20.50 -2.24
CA ASP A 313 -5.14 20.35 -1.43
C ASP A 313 -4.90 18.88 -1.06
N TYR A 314 -5.96 18.17 -0.65
CA TYR A 314 -5.88 16.74 -0.34
C TYR A 314 -5.47 15.93 -1.58
N LYS A 315 -6.13 16.16 -2.72
CA LYS A 315 -5.90 15.45 -3.97
C LYS A 315 -4.48 15.66 -4.47
N LEU A 316 -3.97 16.89 -4.44
CA LEU A 316 -2.60 17.22 -4.86
C LEU A 316 -1.55 16.54 -3.97
N ASN A 317 -1.75 16.52 -2.65
CA ASN A 317 -0.86 15.80 -1.75
C ASN A 317 -0.87 14.28 -2.04
N LEU A 318 -2.05 13.72 -2.28
CA LEU A 318 -2.19 12.31 -2.61
C LEU A 318 -1.52 11.96 -3.95
N MET A 319 -1.69 12.81 -4.98
CA MET A 319 -1.03 12.68 -6.29
C MET A 319 0.49 12.68 -6.15
N ARG A 320 1.06 13.67 -5.44
CA ARG A 320 2.50 13.75 -5.19
C ARG A 320 3.03 12.53 -4.43
N THR A 321 2.26 12.05 -3.46
CA THR A 321 2.62 10.85 -2.68
C THR A 321 2.68 9.62 -3.58
N VAL A 322 1.62 9.33 -4.33
CA VAL A 322 1.59 8.12 -5.15
C VAL A 322 2.57 8.17 -6.32
N GLU A 323 2.85 9.35 -6.87
CA GLU A 323 3.87 9.54 -7.91
C GLU A 323 5.25 9.06 -7.45
N LEU A 324 5.64 9.43 -6.23
CA LEU A 324 6.92 9.03 -5.65
C LEU A 324 6.98 7.54 -5.31
N LEU A 325 5.88 6.98 -4.79
CA LEU A 325 5.77 5.55 -4.53
C LEU A 325 5.87 4.73 -5.82
N ASP A 326 5.22 5.18 -6.89
CA ASP A 326 5.21 4.52 -8.19
C ASP A 326 6.58 4.55 -8.88
N ARG A 327 7.25 5.72 -8.87
CA ARG A 327 8.61 5.85 -9.41
C ARG A 327 9.62 4.94 -8.69
N ASN A 328 9.36 4.65 -7.42
CA ASN A 328 10.18 3.74 -6.61
C ASN A 328 9.64 2.31 -6.56
N VAL A 329 8.55 2.00 -7.27
CA VAL A 329 7.92 0.67 -7.31
C VAL A 329 7.58 0.15 -5.90
N ILE A 330 7.15 1.05 -5.01
CA ILE A 330 6.78 0.73 -3.63
C ILE A 330 5.31 0.32 -3.57
N GLY A 331 5.04 -0.87 -3.04
CA GLY A 331 3.66 -1.31 -2.76
C GLY A 331 3.05 -0.52 -1.60
N HIS A 332 1.74 -0.24 -1.64
CA HIS A 332 1.08 0.58 -0.62
C HIS A 332 -0.42 0.27 -0.49
N VAL A 333 -0.99 0.62 0.66
CA VAL A 333 -2.43 0.46 0.94
C VAL A 333 -3.06 1.69 1.58
N LYS A 334 -4.27 2.04 1.13
CA LYS A 334 -5.04 3.16 1.67
C LYS A 334 -6.01 2.69 2.75
N ALA A 335 -5.95 3.29 3.93
CA ALA A 335 -7.00 3.20 4.93
C ALA A 335 -8.20 4.07 4.51
N TRP A 336 -9.49 3.74 4.73
CA TRP A 336 -10.14 2.45 5.03
C TRP A 336 -11.24 2.23 3.97
N TRP A 337 -11.48 0.99 3.54
CA TRP A 337 -12.62 0.68 2.66
C TRP A 337 -13.93 0.69 3.45
N CYS A 338 -14.40 1.85 3.86
CA CYS A 338 -15.67 2.05 4.53
C CYS A 338 -16.09 3.51 4.43
N GLY A 339 -17.27 3.82 4.96
CA GLY A 339 -17.72 5.17 5.27
C GLY A 339 -17.28 5.61 6.67
N SER A 340 -17.45 6.90 6.94
CA SER A 340 -17.18 7.54 8.22
C SER A 340 -18.29 7.28 9.24
N ARG A 341 -18.53 6.01 9.57
CA ARG A 341 -19.44 5.57 10.65
C ARG A 341 -19.10 6.19 11.99
N VAL A 342 -17.80 6.36 12.21
CA VAL A 342 -17.19 6.94 13.39
C VAL A 342 -16.14 7.93 12.93
N TYR A 343 -16.11 9.10 13.57
CA TYR A 343 -15.03 10.05 13.42
C TYR A 343 -14.15 10.00 14.65
N ASN A 344 -12.84 9.92 14.43
CA ASN A 344 -11.87 10.06 15.52
C ASN A 344 -11.86 11.53 15.95
N ALA A 345 -12.06 11.77 17.24
CA ALA A 345 -11.78 13.05 17.87
C ALA A 345 -10.37 12.98 18.45
N SER A 346 -9.46 13.87 18.02
CA SER A 346 -8.22 14.09 18.78
C SER A 346 -8.51 15.15 19.83
N ALA A 347 -8.10 14.92 21.07
CA ALA A 347 -8.18 15.91 22.15
C ALA A 347 -7.49 17.25 21.80
N HIS A 348 -6.59 17.26 20.81
CA HIS A 348 -5.80 18.43 20.39
C HIS A 348 -6.23 18.99 19.04
N GLN A 349 -7.10 18.31 18.28
CA GLN A 349 -7.63 18.82 17.02
C GLN A 349 -9.12 19.06 17.17
N ARG A 350 -9.55 20.34 17.12
CA ARG A 350 -10.97 20.77 17.16
C ARG A 350 -11.82 20.23 15.98
N HIS A 351 -11.31 19.30 15.19
CA HIS A 351 -11.95 18.77 13.99
C HIS A 351 -11.98 17.25 14.01
N ARG A 352 -13.20 16.73 13.82
CA ARG A 352 -13.47 15.31 13.59
C ARG A 352 -12.77 14.84 12.32
N ARG A 353 -12.09 13.70 12.40
CA ARG A 353 -11.32 13.13 11.28
C ARG A 353 -11.61 11.66 11.04
N THR A 354 -11.30 11.18 9.84
CA THR A 354 -11.57 9.80 9.40
C THR A 354 -10.56 9.41 8.32
N TRP A 355 -10.32 8.12 8.14
CA TRP A 355 -9.52 7.61 7.03
C TRP A 355 -10.38 6.95 5.96
N ALA A 356 -11.68 6.76 6.20
CA ALA A 356 -12.63 6.19 5.26
C ALA A 356 -12.51 6.79 3.84
N ILE A 357 -12.72 5.97 2.81
CA ILE A 357 -12.73 6.41 1.41
C ILE A 357 -14.14 6.81 0.92
N PHE A 358 -15.18 6.50 1.70
CA PHE A 358 -16.56 6.87 1.40
C PHE A 358 -17.11 7.93 2.35
N LYS A 359 -18.01 8.77 1.84
CA LYS A 359 -18.80 9.71 2.64
C LYS A 359 -19.91 8.96 3.37
N GLY A 360 -20.47 9.61 4.40
CA GLY A 360 -21.56 9.05 5.20
C GLY A 360 -21.14 7.84 6.03
N ASP A 361 -22.09 7.08 6.56
CA ASP A 361 -21.86 5.99 7.51
C ASP A 361 -22.03 4.59 6.89
N SER A 362 -21.93 4.47 5.56
CA SER A 362 -21.98 3.16 4.91
C SER A 362 -20.84 2.27 5.37
N GLN A 363 -21.09 0.97 5.57
CA GLN A 363 -20.03 0.03 5.90
C GLN A 363 -19.10 -0.23 4.70
N ALA A 364 -19.60 -0.17 3.45
CA ALA A 364 -18.81 -0.56 2.28
C ALA A 364 -19.25 0.03 0.93
N LEU A 365 -20.46 0.59 0.84
CA LEU A 365 -21.11 0.99 -0.41
C LEU A 365 -21.52 2.48 -0.42
N GLY A 366 -20.80 3.31 0.33
CA GLY A 366 -21.11 4.73 0.44
C GLY A 366 -20.69 5.54 -0.79
N PRO A 367 -21.15 6.80 -0.92
CA PRO A 367 -20.70 7.72 -1.95
C PRO A 367 -19.19 7.93 -1.91
N GLU A 368 -18.56 8.04 -3.07
CA GLU A 368 -17.10 8.19 -3.17
C GLU A 368 -16.61 9.52 -2.63
N ARG A 369 -15.46 9.50 -1.96
CA ARG A 369 -14.57 10.66 -1.92
C ARG A 369 -13.75 10.63 -3.21
N GLU A 370 -14.28 11.25 -4.26
CA GLU A 370 -13.65 11.27 -5.60
C GLU A 370 -12.23 11.85 -5.55
N TYR A 371 -11.98 12.85 -4.70
CA TYR A 371 -10.64 13.41 -4.46
C TYR A 371 -9.61 12.40 -3.88
N ILE A 372 -10.08 11.23 -3.40
CA ILE A 372 -9.25 10.08 -3.03
C ILE A 372 -9.25 9.05 -4.16
N LEU A 373 -10.44 8.60 -4.58
CA LEU A 373 -10.59 7.45 -5.47
C LEU A 373 -10.11 7.72 -6.90
N ASP A 374 -10.15 8.97 -7.37
CA ASP A 374 -9.54 9.36 -8.65
C ASP A 374 -8.02 9.22 -8.69
N VAL A 375 -7.37 9.32 -7.52
CA VAL A 375 -5.91 9.21 -7.43
C VAL A 375 -5.52 7.74 -7.21
N MET A 376 -6.31 7.02 -6.41
CA MET A 376 -6.09 5.61 -6.14
C MET A 376 -6.28 4.75 -7.39
N ALA A 377 -7.37 4.97 -8.14
CA ALA A 377 -7.72 4.18 -9.31
C ALA A 377 -7.00 4.65 -10.58
N ARG A 378 -5.69 4.93 -10.47
CA ARG A 378 -4.81 5.29 -11.58
C ARG A 378 -4.22 4.04 -12.27
N PRO A 379 -3.75 4.14 -13.53
CA PRO A 379 -3.10 3.03 -14.21
C PRO A 379 -1.83 2.57 -13.47
N ARG A 380 -1.62 1.25 -13.39
CA ARG A 380 -0.46 0.67 -12.71
C ARG A 380 -0.20 -0.78 -13.08
N PRO A 381 1.06 -1.26 -13.04
CA PRO A 381 1.32 -2.68 -13.06
C PRO A 381 0.79 -3.35 -11.78
N LEU A 382 0.21 -4.55 -11.93
CA LEU A 382 -0.25 -5.38 -10.82
C LEU A 382 0.68 -6.58 -10.61
N PHE A 383 0.90 -7.33 -11.70
CA PHE A 383 1.78 -8.49 -11.76
C PHE A 383 2.55 -8.44 -13.08
N VAL A 384 3.87 -8.51 -13.07
CA VAL A 384 4.66 -8.40 -14.31
C VAL A 384 5.58 -9.61 -14.47
N ALA A 385 5.50 -10.28 -15.62
CA ALA A 385 6.48 -11.29 -16.03
C ALA A 385 7.78 -10.59 -16.42
N GLY A 386 8.66 -10.40 -15.44
CA GLY A 386 9.83 -9.54 -15.54
C GLY A 386 9.99 -8.65 -14.31
N LYS A 387 10.86 -7.64 -14.41
CA LYS A 387 11.19 -6.73 -13.32
C LYS A 387 10.89 -5.29 -13.73
N VAL A 388 9.89 -4.67 -13.11
CA VAL A 388 9.63 -3.23 -13.24
C VAL A 388 10.72 -2.44 -12.54
N GLY A 389 11.34 -1.51 -13.26
CA GLY A 389 12.33 -0.56 -12.72
C GLY A 389 11.68 0.72 -12.20
N ALA A 390 10.71 1.25 -12.96
CA ALA A 390 9.92 2.41 -12.58
C ALA A 390 8.59 2.44 -13.35
N PHE A 391 7.59 3.11 -12.80
CA PHE A 391 6.40 3.49 -13.56
C PHE A 391 5.83 4.81 -13.06
N HIS A 392 5.00 5.44 -13.87
CA HIS A 392 4.43 6.75 -13.58
C HIS A 392 3.12 6.95 -14.33
N PHE A 393 2.19 7.69 -13.72
CA PHE A 393 1.00 8.21 -14.39
C PHE A 393 0.95 9.74 -14.25
N ASP A 394 1.01 10.43 -15.38
CA ASP A 394 0.80 11.87 -15.44
C ASP A 394 -0.71 12.14 -15.42
N PHE A 395 -1.21 12.74 -14.33
CA PHE A 395 -2.62 13.05 -14.20
C PHE A 395 -3.12 14.15 -15.15
N ALA A 396 -2.25 15.05 -15.59
CA ALA A 396 -2.60 16.16 -16.47
C ALA A 396 -2.71 15.68 -17.93
N THR A 397 -1.70 14.95 -18.41
CA THR A 397 -1.69 14.41 -19.78
C THR A 397 -2.39 13.06 -19.91
N ARG A 398 -2.70 12.41 -18.77
CA ARG A 398 -3.27 11.05 -18.67
C ARG A 398 -2.39 9.99 -19.34
N VAL A 399 -1.08 10.23 -19.40
CA VAL A 399 -0.12 9.27 -19.94
C VAL A 399 0.42 8.40 -18.82
N PHE A 400 0.31 7.09 -18.98
CA PHE A 400 0.99 6.11 -18.13
C PHE A 400 2.21 5.56 -18.87
N GLU A 401 3.30 5.38 -18.13
CA GLU A 401 4.55 4.81 -18.62
C GLU A 401 5.12 3.83 -17.61
N MET A 402 5.64 2.71 -18.09
CA MET A 402 6.29 1.68 -17.30
C MET A 402 7.58 1.24 -17.98
N GLU A 403 8.68 1.35 -17.26
CA GLU A 403 9.99 0.81 -17.63
C GLU A 403 10.22 -0.51 -16.88
N PHE A 404 10.59 -1.55 -17.63
CA PHE A 404 10.77 -2.87 -17.06
C PHE A 404 11.68 -3.74 -17.94
N SER A 405 12.28 -4.74 -17.33
CA SER A 405 12.97 -5.83 -18.02
C SER A 405 12.01 -7.01 -18.16
N PRO A 406 11.57 -7.38 -19.38
CA PRO A 406 10.81 -8.61 -19.61
C PRO A 406 11.55 -9.84 -19.07
N GLY A 407 10.82 -10.80 -18.53
CA GLY A 407 11.42 -12.02 -17.99
C GLY A 407 10.49 -13.22 -18.03
N ALA A 408 11.04 -14.39 -17.72
CA ALA A 408 10.29 -15.62 -17.62
C ALA A 408 9.45 -15.64 -16.33
N ALA A 409 8.16 -15.94 -16.49
CA ALA A 409 7.24 -16.20 -15.38
C ALA A 409 6.20 -17.24 -15.82
N ARG A 410 5.54 -17.88 -14.85
CA ARG A 410 4.51 -18.91 -15.10
C ARG A 410 3.11 -18.34 -15.37
N GLY A 411 2.97 -17.02 -15.39
CA GLY A 411 1.70 -16.32 -15.60
C GLY A 411 1.85 -15.07 -16.47
N PRO A 412 0.74 -14.53 -17.00
CA PRO A 412 0.76 -13.32 -17.82
C PRO A 412 1.07 -12.08 -16.99
N SER A 413 1.59 -11.03 -17.62
CA SER A 413 1.61 -9.70 -17.02
C SER A 413 0.20 -9.10 -17.01
N GLU A 414 -0.12 -8.38 -15.95
CA GLU A 414 -1.39 -7.70 -15.72
C GLU A 414 -1.12 -6.24 -15.36
N ILE A 415 -1.61 -5.33 -16.21
CA ILE A 415 -1.52 -3.89 -16.00
C ILE A 415 -2.95 -3.37 -15.88
N PHE A 416 -3.26 -2.73 -14.76
CA PHE A 416 -4.54 -2.05 -14.59
C PHE A 416 -4.55 -0.76 -15.40
N ILE A 417 -5.58 -0.58 -16.22
CA ILE A 417 -5.82 0.62 -17.00
C ILE A 417 -7.26 1.06 -16.67
N PRO A 418 -7.49 2.10 -15.87
CA PRO A 418 -8.82 2.59 -15.51
C PRO A 418 -9.52 3.28 -16.70
N ALA A 419 -9.87 2.49 -17.70
CA ALA A 419 -10.49 2.92 -18.95
C ALA A 419 -11.73 3.81 -18.70
N ASP A 420 -12.57 3.43 -17.75
CA ASP A 420 -13.82 4.15 -17.48
C ASP A 420 -13.60 5.48 -16.75
N ARG A 421 -12.56 5.56 -15.92
CA ARG A 421 -12.31 6.72 -15.05
C ARG A 421 -11.38 7.74 -15.72
N HIS A 422 -10.30 7.28 -16.34
CA HIS A 422 -9.27 8.16 -16.92
C HIS A 422 -9.26 8.19 -18.45
N TYR A 423 -9.87 7.20 -19.13
CA TYR A 423 -9.86 7.09 -20.59
C TYR A 423 -11.26 6.90 -21.21
N PRO A 424 -12.25 7.76 -20.89
CA PRO A 424 -13.63 7.58 -21.37
C PRO A 424 -13.74 7.58 -22.90
N ASP A 425 -12.82 8.28 -23.57
CA ASP A 425 -12.68 8.32 -25.03
C ASP A 425 -11.74 7.22 -25.56
N GLY A 426 -11.49 6.16 -24.81
CA GLY A 426 -10.55 5.11 -25.17
C GLY A 426 -9.08 5.51 -24.98
N PHE A 427 -8.19 4.59 -25.32
CA PHE A 427 -6.75 4.73 -25.13
C PHE A 427 -5.99 3.94 -26.19
N ARG A 428 -4.70 4.25 -26.34
CA ARG A 428 -3.75 3.45 -27.12
C ARG A 428 -2.66 2.92 -26.20
N ILE A 429 -2.27 1.66 -26.40
CA ILE A 429 -1.07 1.09 -25.81
C ILE A 429 0.05 1.11 -26.84
N ARG A 430 1.24 1.53 -26.41
CA ARG A 430 2.46 1.54 -27.21
C ARG A 430 3.49 0.67 -26.52
N TYR A 431 4.00 -0.30 -27.26
CA TYR A 431 5.08 -1.17 -26.84
C TYR A 431 6.03 -1.32 -28.00
N ARG A 432 7.21 -0.68 -27.91
CA ARG A 432 8.09 -0.46 -29.07
C ARG A 432 7.30 0.17 -30.23
N ASP A 433 7.38 -0.42 -31.41
CA ASP A 433 6.70 0.04 -32.63
C ASP A 433 5.29 -0.54 -32.78
N LEU A 434 4.84 -1.37 -31.84
CA LEU A 434 3.47 -1.86 -31.78
C LEU A 434 2.59 -0.82 -31.08
N GLU A 435 1.56 -0.36 -31.79
CA GLU A 435 0.50 0.48 -31.24
C GLU A 435 -0.88 -0.18 -31.44
N LEU A 436 -1.59 -0.36 -30.33
CA LEU A 436 -2.92 -0.96 -30.31
C LEU A 436 -3.92 0.01 -29.66
N ALA A 437 -5.09 0.19 -30.28
CA ALA A 437 -6.13 1.10 -29.81
C ALA A 437 -7.33 0.34 -29.22
N TRP A 438 -7.80 0.80 -28.07
CA TRP A 438 -9.08 0.38 -27.48
C TRP A 438 -10.13 1.45 -27.74
N ASN A 439 -11.16 1.10 -28.52
CA ASN A 439 -12.30 1.98 -28.78
C ASN A 439 -13.51 1.55 -27.92
N PRO A 440 -13.93 2.37 -26.93
CA PRO A 440 -15.07 2.02 -26.07
C PRO A 440 -16.40 1.93 -26.83
N LYS A 441 -16.54 2.61 -27.98
CA LYS A 441 -17.73 2.56 -28.85
C LYS A 441 -17.79 1.27 -29.69
N LYS A 442 -16.69 0.53 -29.80
CA LYS A 442 -16.58 -0.74 -30.55
C LYS A 442 -15.81 -1.77 -29.71
N PRO A 443 -16.41 -2.34 -28.66
CA PRO A 443 -15.71 -3.15 -27.66
C PRO A 443 -15.38 -4.58 -28.13
N ARG A 444 -14.75 -4.73 -29.30
CA ARG A 444 -14.36 -6.04 -29.90
C ARG A 444 -12.89 -6.42 -29.65
N GLY A 445 -12.24 -5.76 -28.70
CA GLY A 445 -10.81 -5.89 -28.42
C GLY A 445 -9.98 -4.76 -29.03
N PHE A 446 -8.66 -4.94 -29.07
CA PHE A 446 -7.75 -3.96 -29.64
C PHE A 446 -7.78 -3.97 -31.18
N SER A 447 -7.79 -2.78 -31.79
CA SER A 447 -7.44 -2.61 -33.20
C SER A 447 -5.96 -2.25 -33.33
N VAL A 448 -5.29 -2.70 -34.40
CA VAL A 448 -3.91 -2.31 -34.68
C VAL A 448 -3.90 -0.92 -35.30
N VAL A 449 -3.11 -0.03 -34.72
CA VAL A 449 -2.80 1.31 -35.28
C VAL A 449 -1.49 1.22 -36.08
N SER A 450 -0.45 0.64 -35.47
CA SER A 450 0.86 0.43 -36.10
C SER A 450 1.47 -0.90 -35.63
N ASN A 451 2.15 -1.62 -36.51
CA ASN A 451 2.87 -2.86 -36.19
C ASN A 451 3.89 -3.23 -37.30
N PRO A 452 4.89 -2.38 -37.59
CA PRO A 452 5.82 -2.58 -38.70
C PRO A 452 6.65 -3.87 -38.53
N GLU A 453 7.10 -4.15 -37.31
CA GLU A 453 7.87 -5.34 -36.92
C GLU A 453 7.02 -6.62 -36.78
N ARG A 454 5.72 -6.54 -37.09
CA ARG A 454 4.79 -7.68 -37.11
C ARG A 454 4.75 -8.48 -35.80
N TYR A 455 4.89 -7.80 -34.65
CA TYR A 455 4.70 -8.41 -33.33
C TYR A 455 3.37 -9.17 -33.27
N ASN A 456 3.36 -10.30 -32.55
CA ASN A 456 2.13 -11.06 -32.34
C ASN A 456 1.17 -10.29 -31.41
N ARG A 457 0.29 -9.47 -31.99
CA ARG A 457 -0.69 -8.66 -31.27
C ARG A 457 -1.60 -9.47 -30.35
N TRP A 458 -1.82 -10.76 -30.62
CA TRP A 458 -2.71 -11.63 -29.82
C TRP A 458 -2.16 -11.95 -28.44
N LEU A 459 -0.88 -11.62 -28.18
CA LEU A 459 -0.27 -11.63 -26.85
C LEU A 459 -0.86 -10.55 -25.94
N PHE A 460 -1.40 -9.47 -26.49
CA PHE A 460 -2.02 -8.36 -25.76
C PHE A 460 -3.54 -8.52 -25.79
N ARG A 461 -4.16 -8.60 -24.61
CA ARG A 461 -5.60 -8.78 -24.47
C ARG A 461 -6.19 -7.78 -23.50
N TRP A 462 -7.38 -7.30 -23.81
CA TRP A 462 -8.12 -6.40 -22.94
C TRP A 462 -9.18 -7.15 -22.15
N ASN A 463 -9.08 -7.12 -20.82
CA ASN A 463 -10.15 -7.56 -19.93
C ASN A 463 -10.97 -6.35 -19.49
N ARG A 464 -12.13 -6.14 -20.13
CA ARG A 464 -13.00 -5.00 -19.87
C ARG A 464 -13.59 -4.96 -18.46
N LYS A 465 -13.95 -6.11 -17.90
CA LYS A 465 -14.60 -6.22 -16.57
C LYS A 465 -13.63 -5.87 -15.44
N GLN A 466 -12.38 -6.31 -15.56
CA GLN A 466 -11.33 -5.99 -14.58
C GLN A 466 -10.56 -4.71 -14.91
N GLN A 467 -10.80 -4.13 -16.09
CA GLN A 467 -10.03 -3.00 -16.63
C GLN A 467 -8.52 -3.29 -16.65
N ARG A 468 -8.15 -4.49 -17.14
CA ARG A 468 -6.77 -4.97 -17.18
C ARG A 468 -6.29 -5.24 -18.60
N LEU A 469 -5.12 -4.73 -18.93
CA LEU A 469 -4.30 -5.24 -20.03
C LEU A 469 -3.61 -6.52 -19.56
N ILE A 470 -3.88 -7.61 -20.26
CA ILE A 470 -3.24 -8.91 -20.05
C ILE A 470 -2.22 -9.12 -21.17
N VAL A 471 -0.95 -9.25 -20.80
CA VAL A 471 0.13 -9.59 -21.74
C VAL A 471 0.56 -11.03 -21.48
N LYS A 472 0.14 -11.95 -22.36
CA LYS A 472 0.38 -13.39 -22.21
C LYS A 472 1.86 -13.74 -22.06
N ARG A 473 2.68 -13.08 -22.89
CA ARG A 473 4.14 -13.16 -22.91
C ARG A 473 4.63 -11.88 -23.59
N TRP A 474 5.70 -11.31 -23.08
CA TRP A 474 6.35 -10.19 -23.76
C TRP A 474 6.98 -10.66 -25.09
N PRO A 475 6.84 -9.91 -26.18
CA PRO A 475 7.34 -10.32 -27.49
C PRO A 475 8.86 -10.52 -27.58
N ASP A 476 9.63 -9.91 -26.68
CA ASP A 476 11.09 -9.92 -26.66
C ASP A 476 11.64 -10.06 -25.23
N HIS A 477 12.96 -10.26 -25.13
CA HIS A 477 13.72 -10.42 -23.88
C HIS A 477 14.84 -9.37 -23.77
N GLU A 478 14.65 -8.20 -24.35
CA GLU A 478 15.62 -7.11 -24.25
C GLU A 478 15.83 -6.69 -22.79
N PRO A 479 16.99 -6.13 -22.42
CA PRO A 479 17.30 -5.78 -21.05
C PRO A 479 16.36 -4.71 -20.48
N VAL A 480 15.84 -3.80 -21.32
CA VAL A 480 14.89 -2.75 -20.92
C VAL A 480 13.82 -2.57 -22.00
N ALA A 481 12.56 -2.49 -21.59
CA ALA A 481 11.41 -2.21 -22.43
C ALA A 481 10.51 -1.14 -21.79
N THR A 482 9.77 -0.43 -22.64
CA THR A 482 8.80 0.59 -22.21
C THR A 482 7.41 0.22 -22.72
N LEU A 483 6.44 0.23 -21.80
CA LEU A 483 5.02 0.21 -22.13
C LEU A 483 4.43 1.59 -21.83
N ARG A 484 3.73 2.18 -22.79
CA ARG A 484 3.02 3.45 -22.61
C ARG A 484 1.53 3.27 -22.87
N VAL A 485 0.70 3.99 -22.12
CA VAL A 485 -0.74 4.13 -22.37
C VAL A 485 -1.04 5.61 -22.54
N VAL A 486 -1.57 5.98 -23.70
CA VAL A 486 -1.89 7.36 -24.06
C VAL A 486 -3.40 7.53 -24.26
N PRO A 487 -3.98 8.70 -23.93
CA PRO A 487 -5.41 8.91 -24.05
C PRO A 487 -5.89 8.98 -25.50
N GLY A 488 -7.16 8.64 -25.70
CA GLY A 488 -7.82 8.59 -26.99
C GLY A 488 -7.56 7.27 -27.72
N TRP A 489 -8.52 6.79 -28.51
CA TRP A 489 -8.33 5.63 -29.40
C TRP A 489 -7.80 6.02 -30.80
N ARG A 490 -7.75 7.32 -31.09
CA ARG A 490 -7.17 7.97 -32.26
C ARG A 490 -6.44 9.24 -31.83
N ASP A 491 -5.47 9.67 -32.64
CA ASP A 491 -4.77 10.93 -32.45
C ASP A 491 -5.72 12.13 -32.45
#